data_AF-A0AAD7SCV2-F1
#
_entry.id   AF-A0AAD7SCV2-F1
#
_cell.length_a   1.000
_cell.length_b   1.000
_cell.length_c   1.000
_cell.angle_alpha   90.00
_cell.angle_beta   90.00
_cell.angle_gamma   90.00
#
_symmetry.space_group_name_H-M   'P 1'
#
loop_
_entity.id
_entity.type
_entity.pdbx_description
1 polymer ?
#
loop_
_entity_poly.entity_id
_entity_poly.type
_entity_poly.pdbx_seq_one_letter_code
_entity_poly.pdbx_strand_id
1 'polypeptide(L)'
;MIVILQLMAFCLALVSTLFLVVATWTDCWMVNADDDLEISQKCRGLWWECVTNTQDGIRTCDQYQYETILAEHPLKIVLTRALMITADILASFALIILVLGLDVIKLLKEEPHIKIRICYFAGFIFGLGGKLAIVQ
;
A
#
# COMPACT_ATOMS: atom_id res chain seq x y z
N MET A 1 -2.78 -22.70 -22.16
CA MET A 1 -3.05 -22.77 -20.70
C MET A 1 -2.14 -21.83 -19.90
N ILE A 2 -0.81 -21.87 -20.09
CA ILE A 2 0.16 -21.07 -19.30
C ILE A 2 -0.03 -19.54 -19.45
N VAL A 3 -0.32 -19.05 -20.65
CA VAL A 3 -0.53 -17.61 -20.91
C VAL A 3 -1.71 -17.03 -20.11
N ILE A 4 -2.79 -17.81 -19.95
CA ILE A 4 -3.97 -17.38 -19.18
C ILE A 4 -3.58 -17.21 -17.71
N LEU A 5 -2.81 -18.16 -17.15
CA LEU A 5 -2.33 -18.08 -15.77
C LEU A 5 -1.42 -16.86 -15.56
N GLN A 6 -0.52 -16.56 -16.50
CA GLN A 6 0.33 -15.36 -16.44
C GLN A 6 -0.49 -14.07 -16.46
N LEU A 7 -1.51 -13.98 -17.32
CA LEU A 7 -2.38 -12.81 -17.40
C LEU A 7 -3.19 -12.64 -16.11
N MET A 8 -3.76 -13.72 -15.58
CA MET A 8 -4.48 -13.70 -14.30
C MET A 8 -3.58 -13.24 -13.15
N ALA A 9 -2.35 -13.77 -13.07
CA ALA A 9 -1.37 -13.36 -12.07
C ALA A 9 -0.98 -11.88 -12.22
N PHE A 10 -0.80 -11.41 -13.46
CA PHE A 10 -0.52 -10.01 -13.74
C PHE A 10 -1.66 -9.08 -13.34
N CYS A 11 -2.91 -9.42 -13.68
CA CYS A 11 -4.09 -8.66 -13.26
C CYS A 11 -4.22 -8.62 -11.74
N LEU A 12 -3.98 -9.75 -11.06
CA LEU A 12 -4.00 -9.80 -9.59
C LEU A 12 -2.90 -8.92 -8.99
N ALA A 13 -1.68 -8.97 -9.52
CA ALA A 13 -0.57 -8.13 -9.08
C ALA A 13 -0.87 -6.64 -9.26
N LEU A 14 -1.42 -6.24 -10.43
CA LEU A 14 -1.86 -4.87 -10.70
C LEU A 14 -2.90 -4.39 -9.68
N VAL A 15 -3.96 -5.17 -9.48
CA VAL A 15 -5.03 -4.82 -8.54
C VAL A 15 -4.48 -4.70 -7.12
N SER A 16 -3.61 -5.62 -6.72
CA SER A 16 -2.98 -5.59 -5.39
C SER A 16 -2.09 -4.36 -5.20
N THR A 17 -1.27 -3.97 -6.19
CA THR A 17 -0.46 -2.75 -6.10
C THR A 17 -1.34 -1.51 -6.01
N LEU A 18 -2.42 -1.43 -6.78
CA LEU A 18 -3.38 -0.33 -6.70
C LEU A 18 -4.01 -0.21 -5.30
N PHE A 19 -4.40 -1.33 -4.68
CA PHE A 19 -4.91 -1.32 -3.32
C PHE A 19 -3.88 -0.86 -2.29
N LEU A 20 -2.59 -1.23 -2.43
CA LEU A 20 -1.53 -0.75 -1.55
C LEU A 20 -1.33 0.76 -1.66
N VAL A 21 -1.34 1.29 -2.89
CA VAL A 21 -1.29 2.74 -3.10
C VAL A 21 -2.50 3.41 -2.45
N VAL A 22 -3.73 2.96 -2.72
CA VAL A 22 -4.93 3.54 -2.12
C VAL A 22 -4.90 3.48 -0.59
N ALA A 23 -4.44 2.36 -0.01
CA ALA A 23 -4.28 2.24 1.43
C ALA A 23 -3.24 3.23 1.99
N THR A 24 -2.19 3.55 1.22
CA THR A 24 -1.16 4.54 1.60
C THR A 24 -1.73 5.95 1.64
N TRP A 25 -2.65 6.27 0.73
CA TRP A 25 -3.26 7.59 0.61
C TRP A 25 -4.56 7.75 1.41
N THR A 26 -5.08 6.71 2.06
CA THR A 26 -6.36 6.82 2.78
C THR A 26 -6.22 7.63 4.06
N ASP A 27 -7.16 8.57 4.25
CA ASP A 27 -7.15 9.52 5.36
C ASP A 27 -7.79 8.99 6.65
N CYS A 28 -8.41 7.80 6.60
CA CYS A 28 -9.00 7.15 7.78
C CYS A 28 -8.47 5.72 7.91
N TRP A 29 -7.48 5.53 8.80
CA TRP A 29 -7.01 4.22 9.26
C TRP A 29 -7.62 3.83 10.60
N MET A 30 -7.82 4.80 11.50
CA MET A 30 -8.40 4.60 12.82
C MET A 30 -9.45 5.68 13.10
N VAL A 31 -10.63 5.26 13.57
CA VAL A 31 -11.68 6.18 14.04
C VAL A 31 -11.64 6.21 15.56
N ASN A 32 -11.43 7.38 16.14
CA ASN A 32 -11.59 7.63 17.56
C ASN A 32 -12.83 8.52 17.76
N ALA A 33 -13.71 8.12 18.67
CA ALA A 33 -14.76 8.99 19.19
C ALA A 33 -14.27 9.49 20.55
N ASP A 34 -14.11 10.80 20.72
CA ASP A 34 -13.84 11.35 22.05
C ASP A 34 -15.17 11.42 22.84
N ASP A 35 -15.14 10.97 24.10
CA ASP A 35 -16.31 10.88 24.98
C ASP A 35 -16.71 12.23 25.66
N ASP A 36 -16.07 13.34 25.32
CA ASP A 36 -16.32 14.64 25.94
C ASP A 36 -17.37 15.46 25.16
N LEU A 37 -18.65 15.32 25.53
CA LEU A 37 -19.84 16.19 25.31
C LEU A 37 -20.10 16.90 23.95
N GLU A 38 -19.17 16.87 23.00
CA GLU A 38 -19.22 17.34 21.62
C GLU A 38 -18.86 16.13 20.76
N ILE A 39 -19.79 15.66 19.92
CA ILE A 39 -19.61 14.46 19.10
C ILE A 39 -18.62 14.83 17.99
N SER A 40 -17.32 14.84 18.26
CA SER A 40 -16.29 15.07 17.25
C SER A 40 -15.70 13.74 16.84
N GLN A 41 -15.96 13.31 15.61
CA GLN A 41 -15.37 12.08 15.08
C GLN A 41 -13.98 12.40 14.55
N LYS A 42 -12.95 11.77 15.11
CA LYS A 42 -11.56 11.93 14.67
C LYS A 42 -11.16 10.75 13.80
N CYS A 43 -10.87 11.02 12.53
CA CYS A 43 -10.21 10.09 11.63
C CYS A 43 -8.71 10.34 11.66
N ARG A 44 -7.95 9.35 12.13
CA ARG A 44 -6.49 9.33 11.96
C ARG A 44 -6.13 8.53 10.72
N GLY A 45 -5.61 9.21 9.73
CA GLY A 45 -4.98 8.63 8.55
C GLY A 45 -3.51 8.36 8.79
N LEU A 46 -2.86 7.78 7.78
CA LEU A 46 -1.43 7.54 7.87
C LEU A 46 -0.64 8.85 7.78
N TRP A 47 -1.10 9.86 7.02
CA TRP A 47 -0.39 11.13 6.80
C TRP A 47 -1.14 12.35 7.33
N TRP A 48 -2.45 12.24 7.47
CA TRP A 48 -3.37 13.32 7.81
C TRP A 48 -4.21 12.94 9.03
N GLU A 49 -4.62 13.92 9.81
CA GLU A 49 -5.70 13.76 10.79
C GLU A 49 -6.85 14.67 10.38
N CYS A 50 -8.02 14.07 10.21
CA CYS A 50 -9.23 14.77 9.84
C CYS A 50 -10.21 14.74 11.01
N VAL A 51 -10.64 15.92 11.45
CA VAL A 51 -11.61 16.09 12.53
C VAL A 51 -12.93 16.51 11.91
N THR A 52 -14.01 15.85 12.34
CA THR A 52 -15.38 16.17 11.95
C THR A 52 -16.12 16.75 13.13
N ASN A 53 -16.30 18.07 13.15
CA ASN A 53 -17.17 18.71 14.13
C ASN A 53 -18.64 18.51 13.71
N THR A 54 -19.46 17.91 14.57
CA THR A 54 -20.88 17.64 14.29
C THR A 54 -21.77 18.86 14.40
N GLN A 55 -21.36 19.92 15.11
CA GLN A 55 -22.13 21.17 15.16
C GLN A 55 -22.11 21.95 13.83
N ASP A 56 -20.97 22.00 13.14
CA ASP A 56 -20.82 22.77 11.90
C ASP A 56 -20.78 21.89 10.63
N GLY A 57 -20.60 20.57 10.78
CA GLY A 57 -20.44 19.65 9.66
C GLY A 57 -19.16 19.84 8.85
N ILE A 58 -18.28 20.75 9.28
CA ILE A 58 -17.04 21.08 8.59
C ILE A 58 -16.02 19.96 8.87
N ARG A 59 -15.45 19.41 7.78
CA ARG A 59 -14.29 18.52 7.83
C ARG A 59 -13.03 19.35 7.69
N THR A 60 -12.25 19.47 8.75
CA THR A 60 -10.91 20.06 8.70
C THR A 60 -9.89 18.94 8.74
N CYS A 61 -9.05 18.86 7.70
CA CYS A 61 -7.92 17.94 7.65
C CYS A 61 -6.66 18.76 7.84
N ASP A 62 -6.06 18.63 9.02
CA ASP A 62 -4.80 19.29 9.31
C ASP A 62 -3.66 18.35 8.93
N GLN A 63 -2.69 18.89 8.19
CA GLN A 63 -1.46 18.16 7.92
C GLN A 63 -0.71 18.07 9.25
N TYR A 64 -0.45 16.87 9.73
CA TYR A 64 0.31 16.66 10.96
C TYR A 64 1.72 17.24 10.78
N GLN A 65 1.90 18.51 11.16
CA GLN A 65 3.22 19.06 11.42
C GLN A 65 3.68 18.42 12.73
N TYR A 66 4.82 17.73 12.64
CA TYR A 66 5.44 16.82 13.61
C TYR A 66 5.73 17.45 14.99
N GLU A 67 4.79 18.02 15.72
CA GLU A 67 5.10 18.69 17.00
C GLU A 67 4.00 18.52 18.06
N THR A 68 3.37 17.35 18.17
CA THR A 68 2.67 16.97 19.43
C THR A 68 2.50 15.44 19.56
N ILE A 69 3.62 14.71 19.56
CA ILE A 69 3.69 13.27 19.84
C ILE A 69 3.97 13.06 21.34
N LEU A 70 2.98 13.33 22.20
CA LEU A 70 3.13 13.18 23.67
C LEU A 70 2.31 12.02 24.26
N ALA A 71 2.04 10.97 23.48
CA ALA A 71 1.41 9.75 24.00
C ALA A 71 1.99 8.47 23.37
N GLU A 72 2.95 7.91 24.09
CA GLU A 72 3.23 6.48 24.31
C GLU A 72 3.73 5.55 23.18
N HIS A 73 3.51 5.77 21.88
CA HIS A 73 4.11 4.87 20.86
C HIS A 73 4.51 5.52 19.51
N PRO A 74 5.48 6.46 19.49
CA PRO A 74 6.02 7.06 18.26
C PRO A 74 6.59 6.04 17.27
N LEU A 75 7.21 4.97 17.77
CA LEU A 75 7.95 4.01 16.96
C LEU A 75 7.04 3.15 16.08
N LYS A 76 5.83 2.81 16.55
CA LYS A 76 4.92 1.95 15.79
C LYS A 76 4.44 2.67 14.53
N ILE A 77 3.97 3.92 14.65
CA ILE A 77 3.43 4.69 13.52
C ILE A 77 4.52 5.00 12.47
N VAL A 78 5.72 5.38 12.91
CA VAL A 78 6.85 5.64 11.99
C VAL A 78 7.28 4.37 11.28
N LEU A 79 7.30 3.24 11.99
CA LEU A 79 7.62 1.93 11.42
C LEU A 79 6.56 1.49 10.40
N THR A 80 5.27 1.63 10.70
CA THR A 80 4.17 1.29 9.78
C THR A 80 4.26 2.09 8.49
N ARG A 81 4.53 3.41 8.58
CA ARG A 81 4.77 4.27 7.40
C ARG A 81 5.95 3.78 6.56
N ALA A 82 7.09 3.49 7.19
CA ALA A 82 8.27 2.99 6.48
C ALA A 82 8.00 1.63 5.81
N LEU A 83 7.29 0.73 6.49
CA LEU A 83 6.90 -0.58 5.98
C LEU A 83 5.92 -0.45 4.79
N MET A 84 4.96 0.48 4.83
CA MET A 84 4.05 0.73 3.70
C MET A 84 4.79 1.24 2.47
N ILE A 85 5.62 2.27 2.63
CA ILE A 85 6.37 2.85 1.52
C ILE A 85 7.31 1.81 0.90
N THR A 86 8.00 1.02 1.73
CA THR A 86 8.90 -0.03 1.24
C THR A 86 8.13 -1.16 0.55
N ALA A 87 6.96 -1.55 1.06
CA ALA A 87 6.10 -2.53 0.40
C ALA A 87 5.60 -2.03 -0.97
N ASP A 88 5.21 -0.76 -1.08
CA ASP A 88 4.75 -0.16 -2.34
C ASP A 88 5.87 -0.06 -3.40
N ILE A 89 7.09 0.30 -2.98
CA ILE A 89 8.28 0.31 -3.85
C ILE A 89 8.59 -1.10 -4.34
N LEU A 90 8.58 -2.10 -3.44
CA LEU A 90 8.83 -3.49 -3.81
C LEU A 90 7.75 -4.03 -4.77
N ALA A 91 6.47 -3.74 -4.50
CA ALA A 91 5.36 -4.17 -5.33
C ALA A 91 5.43 -3.54 -6.73
N SER A 92 5.74 -2.24 -6.81
CA SER A 92 5.93 -1.52 -8.07
C SER A 92 7.09 -2.08 -8.89
N PHE A 93 8.24 -2.34 -8.24
CA PHE A 93 9.40 -2.93 -8.90
C PHE A 93 9.12 -4.36 -9.39
N ALA A 94 8.48 -5.19 -8.56
CA ALA A 94 8.06 -6.53 -8.94
C ALA A 94 7.09 -6.54 -10.14
N LEU A 95 6.17 -5.57 -10.18
CA LEU A 95 5.21 -5.41 -11.28
C LEU A 95 5.93 -5.09 -12.59
N ILE A 96 6.91 -4.18 -12.57
CA ILE A 96 7.74 -3.87 -13.76
C ILE A 96 8.48 -5.13 -14.24
N ILE A 97 9.08 -5.90 -13.33
CA ILE A 97 9.75 -7.16 -13.68
C ILE A 97 8.77 -8.19 -14.25
N LEU A 98 7.56 -8.28 -13.67
CA LEU A 98 6.51 -9.20 -14.14
C LEU A 98 6.06 -8.85 -15.56
N VAL A 99 5.92 -7.55 -15.87
CA VAL A 99 5.67 -7.04 -17.25
C VAL A 99 6.73 -7.59 -18.19
N LEU A 100 8.02 -7.43 -17.87
CA LEU A 100 9.12 -7.92 -18.72
C LEU A 100 9.13 -9.45 -18.90
N GLY A 101 8.61 -10.20 -17.94
CA GLY A 101 8.52 -11.67 -17.97
C GLY A 101 7.34 -12.25 -18.76
N LEU A 102 6.34 -11.43 -19.13
CA LEU A 102 5.15 -11.91 -19.84
C LEU A 102 5.46 -12.44 -21.25
N ASP A 103 4.82 -13.55 -21.62
CA ASP A 103 5.01 -14.16 -22.94
C ASP A 103 4.42 -13.32 -24.08
N VAL A 104 3.43 -12.46 -23.78
CA VAL A 104 2.82 -11.51 -24.73
C VAL A 104 3.81 -10.42 -25.16
N ILE A 105 4.80 -10.10 -24.33
CA ILE A 105 5.80 -9.08 -24.66
C ILE A 105 6.84 -9.70 -25.61
N LYS A 106 7.09 -9.04 -26.74
CA LYS A 106 8.05 -9.49 -27.77
C LYS A 106 9.52 -9.49 -27.31
N LEU A 107 9.79 -8.94 -26.13
CA LEU A 107 11.11 -8.91 -25.49
C LEU A 107 11.55 -10.34 -25.14
N LEU A 108 12.76 -10.75 -25.54
CA LEU A 108 13.35 -12.08 -25.29
C LEU A 108 12.48 -13.27 -25.76
N LYS A 109 11.86 -13.18 -26.93
CA LYS A 109 11.04 -14.29 -27.48
C LYS A 109 11.85 -15.58 -27.76
N GLU A 110 13.16 -15.46 -27.97
CA GLU A 110 14.05 -16.57 -28.34
C GLU A 110 14.48 -17.42 -27.14
N GLU A 111 14.33 -16.92 -25.90
CA GLU A 111 14.85 -17.56 -24.68
C GLU A 111 13.77 -17.72 -23.59
N PRO A 112 12.85 -18.71 -23.71
CA PRO A 112 11.74 -18.89 -22.77
C PRO A 112 12.20 -19.24 -21.35
N HIS A 113 13.38 -19.85 -21.20
CA HIS A 113 13.96 -20.17 -19.89
C HIS A 113 14.28 -18.92 -19.06
N ILE A 114 14.69 -17.83 -19.72
CA ILE A 114 15.01 -16.56 -19.04
C ILE A 114 13.72 -15.89 -18.56
N LYS A 115 12.67 -15.89 -19.38
CA LYS A 115 11.35 -15.36 -19.00
C LYS A 115 10.77 -16.03 -17.76
N ILE A 116 10.87 -17.36 -17.68
CA ILE A 116 10.40 -18.12 -16.50
C ILE A 116 11.16 -17.68 -15.24
N ARG A 117 12.49 -17.55 -15.30
CA ARG A 117 13.29 -17.08 -14.15
C ARG A 117 12.91 -15.67 -13.70
N ILE A 118 12.65 -14.77 -14.65
CA ILE A 118 12.18 -13.40 -14.38
C ILE A 118 10.83 -13.44 -13.65
N CYS A 119 9.87 -14.24 -14.11
CA CYS A 119 8.57 -14.41 -13.46
C CYS A 119 8.69 -14.96 -12.04
N TYR A 120 9.55 -15.96 -11.82
CA TYR A 120 9.81 -16.48 -10.46
C TYR A 120 10.42 -15.42 -9.54
N PHE A 121 11.37 -14.64 -10.03
CA PHE A 121 12.01 -13.57 -9.27
C PHE A 121 11.02 -12.44 -8.94
N ALA A 122 10.19 -12.04 -9.91
CA ALA A 122 9.11 -11.08 -9.69
C ALA A 122 8.13 -11.57 -8.61
N GLY A 123 7.69 -12.83 -8.69
CA GLY A 123 6.80 -13.43 -7.69
C GLY A 123 7.42 -13.49 -6.30
N PHE A 124 8.73 -13.76 -6.20
CA PHE A 124 9.45 -13.74 -4.92
C PHE A 124 9.46 -12.35 -4.29
N ILE A 125 9.79 -11.30 -5.06
CA ILE A 125 9.77 -9.91 -4.58
C ILE A 125 8.35 -9.51 -4.16
N PHE A 126 7.35 -9.85 -4.98
CA PHE A 126 5.95 -9.56 -4.67
C PHE A 126 5.51 -10.26 -3.38
N GLY A 127 5.92 -11.51 -3.16
CA GLY A 127 5.65 -12.25 -1.94
C GLY A 127 6.34 -11.67 -0.70
N LEU A 128 7.54 -11.10 -0.84
CA LEU A 128 8.21 -10.39 0.25
C LEU A 128 7.51 -9.06 0.56
N GLY A 129 7.18 -8.26 -0.45
CA GLY A 129 6.43 -7.01 -0.30
C GLY A 129 5.06 -7.24 0.35
N GLY A 130 4.35 -8.29 -0.07
CA GLY A 130 3.06 -8.67 0.52
C GLY A 130 3.17 -9.06 2.00
N LYS A 131 4.23 -9.76 2.42
CA LYS A 131 4.44 -10.07 3.85
C LYS A 131 4.68 -8.82 4.69
N LEU A 132 5.46 -7.88 4.18
CA LEU A 132 5.69 -6.58 4.85
C LEU A 132 4.38 -5.81 4.99
N ALA A 133 3.54 -5.83 3.96
CA ALA A 133 2.21 -5.22 3.98
C ALA A 133 1.15 -5.94 4.83
N ILE A 134 1.40 -7.14 5.35
CA ILE A 134 0.49 -7.81 6.30
C ILE A 134 0.90 -7.53 7.75
N VAL A 135 2.17 -7.22 7.98
CA VAL A 135 2.73 -6.99 9.32
C VAL A 135 2.40 -5.61 9.88
N GLN A 136 2.04 -4.65 9.01
CA GLN A 136 1.53 -3.32 9.37
C GLN A 136 0.23 -3.38 10.16
#